data_AF-A0A392QEL8-F1
#
_entry.id   AF-A0A392QEL8-F1
#
_cell.length_a   1.000
_cell.length_b   1.000
_cell.length_c   1.000
_cell.angle_alpha   90.00
_cell.angle_beta   90.00
_cell.angle_gamma   90.00
#
_symmetry.space_group_name_H-M   'P 1'
#
loop_
_entity.id
_entity.type
_entity.pdbx_description
1 polymer ?
#
loop_
_entity_poly.entity_id
_entity_poly.type
_entity_poly.pdbx_seq_one_letter_code
_entity_poly.pdbx_strand_id
1 'polypeptide(L)'
;RKWKNNIWVIINGEKVPLGKTVLLKYYNQVLKGANSSQRSLSGRVGHRDEFVRCTKCNKERRFRLRSKEECRIHHDAVADANWKCSDLPYDKYASFPLQCKHSL
;
A
#
# COMPACT_ATOMS: atom_id res chain seq x y z
N ARG A 1 -9.29 -5.38 26.97
CA ARG A 1 -9.83 -6.60 27.61
C ARG A 1 -8.68 -7.30 28.40
N LYS A 2 -8.76 -7.43 29.74
CA LYS A 2 -7.66 -7.84 30.66
C LYS A 2 -7.45 -9.37 30.81
N TRP A 3 -8.08 -10.20 29.98
CA TRP A 3 -8.11 -11.66 30.14
C TRP A 3 -6.73 -12.33 30.22
N LYS A 4 -5.71 -11.75 29.59
CA LYS A 4 -4.34 -12.29 29.51
C LYS A 4 -3.66 -12.50 30.87
N ASN A 5 -4.11 -11.80 31.91
CA ASN A 5 -3.57 -11.93 33.27
C ASN A 5 -4.33 -12.93 34.14
N ASN A 6 -5.53 -13.35 33.71
CA ASN A 6 -6.38 -14.28 34.45
C ASN A 6 -6.25 -15.72 33.96
N ILE A 7 -5.56 -15.94 32.84
CA ILE A 7 -5.21 -17.26 32.32
C ILE A 7 -3.83 -17.65 32.85
N TRP A 8 -3.71 -18.88 33.33
CA TRP A 8 -2.52 -19.43 33.95
C TRP A 8 -2.07 -20.67 33.18
N VAL A 9 -0.75 -20.90 33.15
CA VAL A 9 -0.14 -22.12 32.62
C VAL A 9 0.79 -22.71 33.68
N ILE A 10 1.00 -24.02 33.62
CA ILE A 10 1.92 -24.72 34.52
C ILE A 10 3.20 -25.01 33.74
N ILE A 11 4.32 -24.49 34.22
CA ILE A 11 5.66 -24.72 33.65
C ILE A 11 6.52 -25.28 34.78
N ASN A 12 7.07 -26.48 34.61
CA ASN A 12 7.89 -27.16 35.61
C ASN A 12 7.24 -27.23 37.02
N GLY A 13 5.93 -27.40 37.07
CA GLY A 13 5.16 -27.46 38.33
C GLY A 13 4.78 -26.09 38.92
N GLU A 14 5.27 -24.98 38.37
CA GLU A 14 4.93 -23.64 38.82
C GLU A 14 3.78 -23.02 38.01
N LYS A 15 2.84 -22.38 38.71
CA LYS A 15 1.71 -21.68 38.11
C LYS A 15 2.09 -20.25 37.72
N VAL A 16 2.17 -19.98 36.42
CA VAL A 16 2.61 -18.68 35.88
C VAL A 16 1.48 -18.04 35.06
N PRO A 17 1.19 -16.73 35.20
CA PRO A 17 0.21 -16.05 34.36
C PRO A 17 0.66 -16.07 32.90
N LEU A 18 -0.24 -16.40 31.98
CA LEU A 18 0.02 -16.47 30.53
C LEU A 18 0.68 -15.18 30.01
N GLY A 19 0.22 -14.03 30.50
CA GLY A 19 0.77 -12.70 30.23
C GLY A 19 2.29 -12.57 30.44
N LYS A 20 2.85 -13.30 31.40
CA LYS A 20 4.28 -13.27 31.76
C LYS A 20 5.13 -14.31 31.04
N THR A 21 4.50 -15.21 30.28
CA THR A 21 5.20 -16.29 29.58
C THR A 21 5.74 -15.87 28.22
N VAL A 22 6.77 -16.59 27.74
CA VAL A 22 7.28 -16.44 26.37
C VAL A 22 6.30 -16.96 25.32
N LEU A 23 5.38 -17.86 25.68
CA LEU A 23 4.35 -18.42 24.78
C LEU A 23 3.45 -17.33 24.20
N LEU A 24 2.97 -16.43 25.07
CA LEU A 24 2.13 -15.33 24.60
C LEU A 24 2.91 -14.36 23.72
N LYS A 25 4.21 -14.14 23.98
CA LYS A 25 5.08 -13.32 23.12
C LYS A 25 5.22 -13.96 21.74
N TYR A 26 5.50 -15.27 21.69
CA TYR A 26 5.64 -16.04 20.45
C TYR A 26 4.34 -16.04 19.64
N TYR A 27 3.20 -16.34 20.27
CA TYR A 27 1.89 -16.31 19.61
C TYR A 27 1.56 -14.93 19.03
N ASN A 28 1.80 -13.85 19.79
CA ASN A 28 1.61 -12.49 19.28
C ASN A 28 2.58 -12.14 18.14
N GLN A 29 3.80 -12.68 18.15
CA GLN A 29 4.78 -12.46 17.09
C GLN A 29 4.40 -13.20 15.81
N VAL A 30 3.97 -14.46 15.92
CA VAL A 30 3.43 -15.25 14.80
C VAL A 30 2.18 -14.59 14.23
N LEU A 31 1.25 -14.14 15.09
CA LEU A 31 0.08 -13.36 14.65
C LEU A 31 0.49 -12.05 13.96
N LYS A 32 1.48 -11.33 14.48
CA LYS A 32 2.00 -10.10 13.86
C LYS A 32 2.71 -10.37 12.53
N GLY A 33 3.38 -11.53 12.39
CA GLY A 33 4.01 -11.97 11.15
C GLY A 33 2.98 -12.37 10.09
N ALA A 34 1.94 -13.11 10.48
CA ALA A 34 0.79 -13.42 9.62
C ALA A 34 0.05 -12.14 9.20
N ASN A 35 -0.19 -11.23 10.15
CA ASN A 35 -0.84 -9.93 9.91
C ASN A 35 0.14 -8.86 9.36
N SER A 36 1.42 -9.18 9.16
CA SER A 36 2.39 -8.30 8.50
C SER A 36 2.03 -8.12 7.04
N SER A 37 1.47 -9.17 6.43
CA SER A 37 0.83 -9.11 5.11
C SER A 37 -0.38 -8.16 5.09
N GLN A 38 -0.95 -7.86 6.26
CA GLN A 38 -2.13 -7.01 6.46
C GLN A 38 -1.81 -5.62 7.04
N ARG A 39 -0.53 -5.24 7.19
CA ARG A 39 -0.14 -3.90 7.68
C ARG A 39 -0.54 -2.75 6.75
N SER A 40 -1.24 -3.02 5.65
CA SER A 40 -1.93 -2.00 4.86
C SER A 40 -3.22 -1.45 5.49
N LEU A 41 -3.73 -2.02 6.59
CA LEU A 41 -5.10 -1.77 7.05
C LEU A 41 -5.32 -0.75 8.19
N SER A 42 -4.29 -0.08 8.73
CA SER A 42 -4.50 0.91 9.83
C SER A 42 -3.91 2.31 9.58
N GLY A 43 -3.76 2.70 8.32
CA GLY A 43 -3.43 4.08 7.96
C GLY A 43 -3.03 4.14 6.49
N ARG A 44 -4.03 4.36 5.61
CA ARG A 44 -3.93 4.40 4.12
C ARG A 44 -2.52 4.16 3.57
N VAL A 45 -2.16 2.90 3.35
CA VAL A 45 -1.00 2.52 2.54
C VAL A 45 -1.42 2.56 1.06
N GLY A 46 -1.87 3.73 0.62
CA GLY A 46 -1.92 4.05 -0.81
C GLY A 46 -0.57 4.65 -1.18
N HIS A 47 -0.11 4.41 -2.41
CA HIS A 47 0.99 5.22 -2.93
C HIS A 47 0.56 6.70 -2.91
N ARG A 48 1.54 7.60 -2.79
CA ARG A 48 1.28 9.04 -2.97
C ARG A 48 0.97 9.33 -4.44
N ASP A 49 0.56 10.56 -4.74
CA ASP A 49 0.45 10.96 -6.13
C ASP A 49 1.85 10.92 -6.78
N GLU A 50 1.99 10.21 -7.90
CA GLU A 50 3.23 10.09 -8.68
C GLU A 50 3.06 10.73 -10.07
N PHE A 51 4.16 10.97 -10.76
CA PHE A 51 4.15 11.67 -12.04
C PHE A 51 4.94 10.91 -13.10
N VAL A 52 4.39 10.83 -14.31
CA VAL A 52 5.09 10.31 -15.49
C VAL A 52 5.15 11.41 -16.54
N ARG A 53 6.32 11.57 -17.16
CA ARG A 53 6.56 12.57 -18.21
C ARG A 53 6.20 12.00 -19.57
N CYS A 54 5.30 12.69 -20.28
CA CYS A 54 4.94 12.33 -21.64
C CYS A 54 6.09 12.60 -22.61
N THR A 55 6.44 11.60 -23.41
CA THR A 55 7.53 11.68 -24.41
C THR A 55 7.22 12.63 -25.56
N LYS A 56 5.94 12.82 -25.91
CA LYS A 56 5.52 13.68 -27.03
C LYS A 56 5.46 15.17 -26.69
N CYS A 57 5.06 15.52 -25.48
CA CYS A 57 4.81 16.93 -25.12
C CYS A 57 5.57 17.40 -23.88
N ASN A 58 6.44 16.54 -23.32
CA ASN A 58 7.30 16.78 -22.16
C ASN A 58 6.59 17.24 -20.87
N LYS A 59 5.25 17.20 -20.84
CA LYS A 59 4.46 17.52 -19.64
C LYS A 59 4.41 16.32 -18.70
N GLU A 60 4.50 16.61 -17.41
CA GLU A 60 4.24 15.64 -16.35
C GLU A 60 2.74 15.42 -16.20
N ARG A 61 2.35 14.16 -15.99
CA ARG A 61 0.96 13.74 -15.75
C ARG A 61 0.88 12.99 -14.44
N ARG A 62 -0.10 13.36 -13.63
CA ARG A 62 -0.27 12.87 -12.27
C ARG A 62 -1.08 11.57 -12.23
N PHE A 63 -0.62 10.62 -11.42
CA PHE A 63 -1.29 9.37 -11.09
C PHE A 63 -1.61 9.38 -9.59
N ARG A 64 -2.88 9.16 -9.21
CA ARG A 64 -3.32 9.27 -7.79
C ARG A 64 -3.11 8.01 -6.96
N LEU A 65 -2.93 6.86 -7.64
CA LEU A 65 -2.57 5.57 -7.05
C LEU A 65 -3.44 5.14 -5.85
N ARG A 66 -4.75 5.41 -5.93
CA ARG A 66 -5.72 5.13 -4.85
C ARG A 66 -6.29 3.72 -4.90
N SER A 67 -6.20 3.07 -6.05
CA SER A 67 -6.63 1.68 -6.26
C SER A 67 -5.49 0.84 -6.83
N LYS A 68 -5.57 -0.49 -6.65
CA LYS A 68 -4.61 -1.44 -7.23
C LYS A 68 -4.56 -1.32 -8.76
N GLU A 69 -5.69 -1.00 -9.38
CA GLU A 69 -5.80 -0.75 -10.81
C GLU A 69 -5.00 0.49 -11.23
N GLU A 70 -5.19 1.61 -10.53
CA GLU A 70 -4.41 2.84 -10.78
C GLU A 70 -2.91 2.63 -10.59
N CYS A 71 -2.50 1.84 -9.58
CA CYS A 71 -1.11 1.44 -9.40
C CYS A 71 -0.57 0.68 -10.61
N ARG A 72 -1.33 -0.28 -11.15
CA ARG A 72 -0.93 -1.04 -12.34
C ARG A 72 -0.74 -0.14 -13.55
N ILE A 73 -1.72 0.72 -13.85
CA ILE A 73 -1.65 1.66 -14.98
C ILE A 73 -0.39 2.55 -14.87
N HIS A 74 -0.04 3.00 -13.66
CA HIS A 74 1.18 3.76 -13.43
C HIS A 74 2.44 2.94 -13.68
N HIS A 75 2.52 1.72 -13.17
CA HIS A 75 3.67 0.85 -13.41
C HIS A 75 3.87 0.54 -14.90
N ASP A 76 2.78 0.28 -15.63
CA ASP A 76 2.81 0.08 -17.08
C ASP A 76 3.32 1.34 -17.80
N ALA A 77 2.86 2.53 -17.37
CA ALA A 77 3.31 3.81 -17.92
C ALA A 77 4.79 4.11 -17.64
N VAL A 78 5.30 3.76 -16.45
CA VAL A 78 6.73 3.92 -16.09
C VAL A 78 7.60 2.95 -16.87
N ALA A 79 7.12 1.73 -17.14
CA ALA A 79 7.84 0.73 -17.92
C ALA A 79 7.90 1.05 -19.42
N ASP A 80 6.92 1.79 -19.95
CA ASP A 80 6.90 2.19 -21.35
C ASP A 80 7.75 3.45 -21.61
N ALA A 81 8.92 3.25 -22.22
CA ALA A 81 9.81 4.33 -22.63
C ALA A 81 9.20 5.32 -23.65
N ASN A 82 8.11 4.95 -24.32
CA ASN A 82 7.40 5.78 -25.31
C ASN A 82 6.09 6.37 -24.79
N TRP A 83 5.81 6.23 -23.49
CA TRP A 83 4.53 6.62 -22.90
C TRP A 83 4.12 8.06 -23.24
N LYS A 84 2.88 8.24 -23.70
CA LYS A 84 2.29 9.54 -24.07
C LYS A 84 0.96 9.76 -23.35
N CYS A 85 0.55 11.03 -23.26
CA CYS A 85 -0.68 11.42 -22.54
C CYS A 85 -1.95 10.75 -23.06
N SER A 86 -1.99 10.36 -24.34
CA SER A 86 -3.12 9.65 -24.93
C SER A 86 -3.25 8.20 -24.46
N ASP A 87 -2.19 7.63 -23.89
CA ASP A 87 -2.19 6.26 -23.37
C ASP A 87 -2.78 6.18 -21.95
N LEU A 88 -3.00 7.34 -21.30
CA LEU A 88 -3.67 7.39 -20.00
C LEU A 88 -5.16 7.03 -20.19
N PRO A 89 -5.66 5.97 -19.56
CA PRO A 89 -7.07 5.60 -19.63
C PRO A 89 -7.90 6.62 -18.83
N TYR A 90 -8.41 7.63 -19.54
CA TYR A 90 -9.62 8.37 -19.18
C TYR A 90 -9.62 9.03 -17.79
N ASP A 91 -8.94 10.18 -17.63
CA ASP A 91 -9.18 11.06 -16.48
C ASP A 91 -10.47 11.86 -16.71
N LYS A 92 -11.59 11.39 -16.16
CA LYS A 92 -12.95 11.97 -16.33
C LYS A 92 -13.11 13.40 -15.81
N TYR A 93 -12.15 13.91 -15.03
CA TYR A 93 -12.33 15.14 -14.27
C TYR A 93 -11.16 16.13 -14.39
N ALA A 94 -10.17 15.88 -15.24
CA ALA A 94 -9.11 16.86 -15.48
C ALA A 94 -9.61 17.94 -16.45
N SER A 95 -9.88 19.12 -15.90
CA SER A 95 -10.07 20.40 -16.62
C SER A 95 -8.86 20.84 -17.46
N PHE A 96 -7.87 19.98 -17.67
CA PHE A 96 -6.75 20.17 -18.58
C PHE A 96 -6.76 19.09 -19.65
N PRO A 97 -6.66 19.45 -20.94
CA PRO A 97 -6.74 18.46 -21.98
C PRO A 97 -5.59 17.45 -21.85
N LEU A 98 -5.97 16.17 -21.83
CA LEU A 98 -5.09 15.00 -22.03
C LEU A 98 -4.41 15.04 -23.41
N GLN A 99 -4.78 15.99 -24.26
CA GLN A 99 -4.15 16.21 -25.54
C GLN A 99 -2.75 16.80 -25.36
N CYS A 100 -1.78 16.17 -26.02
CA CYS A 100 -0.49 16.76 -26.31
C CYS A 100 -0.73 18.00 -27.18
N LYS A 101 -0.84 19.19 -26.57
CA LYS A 101 -0.71 20.43 -27.33
C LYS A 101 0.71 20.45 -27.88
N HIS A 102 0.83 20.34 -29.20
CA HIS A 102 2.07 20.59 -29.91
C HIS A 102 2.32 22.10 -29.82
N SER A 103 3.47 22.48 -29.29
CA SER A 103 3.98 23.84 -29.47
C SER A 103 4.37 23.94 -30.94
N LEU A 104 3.76 24.87 -31.69
CA LEU A 104 4.23 25.28 -33.01
C LEU A 104 5.62 25.90 -32.90
#